data_AF-A0A939USD2-F1
#
_entry.id   AF-A0A939USD2-F1
#
_cell.length_a   1.000
_cell.length_b   1.000
_cell.length_c   1.000
_cell.angle_alpha   90.00
_cell.angle_beta   90.00
_cell.angle_gamma   90.00
#
_symmetry.space_group_name_H-M   'P 1'
#
loop_
_entity.id
_entity.type
_entity.pdbx_description
1 polymer ?
#
loop_
_entity_poly.entity_id
_entity_poly.type
_entity_poly.pdbx_seq_one_letter_code
_entity_poly.pdbx_strand_id
1 'polypeptide(L)'
;MKRFILCLALCLASVSLWAYGLSFRPDVYYTQKEAPREAARTYEAWLRLPKDYPGRAGSIAGNFDMTCHSVIFEVHAAGHPRLYIMGKNYRTADIKFTGVNAATGLPVHVAIVLDEEKHEARCYLNGRLAETLTEAPMPSTVRPLSEFETVDPAIPLIIGGDKRYGNGAYFHGQLLSVAEWSAARSEKEIRGDMYNIDPGDPGLLFAYDFRHAEGDFIEDLAGNYPLYREANPNYTKPEDMWVEEKDIDNSQIAWSIAFLGDTQVVNDTYPEKFHLLMDGILAKKDEYNVKYVMGLGDITNRNLPREWELAAEQYNRLNGILPWGVVIGNHDGSREYNAAFDTPANRASCAGFFEEGRIDNSYRFLTVGDNKYIIFTLEYGPRDEVMEWAGKLIDEHPDCKAIITTHCYLFRDGTTMDAKDMYPAAGRPNNGDDLWEKYIRKHRTIQLAVCGHDPWDLVICRQEKGDAGNMITQILIDPQSTDANLKGACLICFLGFSEDGKKAFVRYYSADRDKYYIRANQYEVDLE
;
A
#
# COMPACT_ATOMS: atom_id res chain seq x y z
N MET A 1 77.47 -14.01 -25.46
CA MET A 1 77.66 -13.62 -24.04
C MET A 1 76.26 -13.36 -23.47
N LYS A 2 75.75 -14.17 -22.52
CA LYS A 2 75.66 -13.88 -21.06
C LYS A 2 75.01 -12.50 -20.76
N ARG A 3 74.10 -12.28 -19.81
CA ARG A 3 73.39 -13.03 -18.75
C ARG A 3 72.42 -12.01 -18.08
N PHE A 4 71.31 -12.52 -17.52
CA PHE A 4 70.53 -12.07 -16.35
C PHE A 4 71.01 -10.84 -15.52
N ILE A 5 70.07 -10.01 -15.03
CA ILE A 5 69.68 -9.87 -13.60
C ILE A 5 68.52 -8.86 -13.39
N LEU A 6 67.70 -9.23 -12.40
CA LEU A 6 66.50 -8.69 -11.75
C LEU A 6 66.69 -7.36 -10.96
N CYS A 7 65.63 -6.55 -10.80
CA CYS A 7 65.07 -6.00 -9.52
C CYS A 7 64.51 -4.55 -9.54
N LEU A 8 63.22 -4.44 -9.19
CA LEU A 8 62.55 -3.51 -8.26
C LEU A 8 62.76 -1.98 -8.35
N ALA A 9 61.66 -1.21 -8.56
CA ALA A 9 60.84 -0.62 -7.48
C ALA A 9 60.05 0.65 -7.89
N LEU A 10 58.73 0.59 -7.64
CA LEU A 10 57.81 1.63 -7.12
C LEU A 10 57.68 3.03 -7.77
N CYS A 11 56.45 3.33 -8.24
CA CYS A 11 55.46 4.23 -7.61
C CYS A 11 54.68 5.12 -8.61
N LEU A 12 53.34 5.11 -8.47
CA LEU A 12 52.31 6.06 -8.97
C LEU A 12 51.89 5.83 -10.44
N ALA A 13 50.67 5.39 -10.79
CA ALA A 13 49.36 5.61 -10.16
C ALA A 13 48.47 4.35 -10.23
N SER A 14 47.96 3.94 -9.08
CA SER A 14 46.84 3.00 -8.93
C SER A 14 45.53 3.74 -9.14
N VAL A 15 44.94 3.62 -10.33
CA VAL A 15 43.51 3.90 -10.53
C VAL A 15 42.78 2.59 -10.23
N SER A 16 42.03 2.57 -9.13
CA SER A 16 41.32 1.42 -8.60
C SER A 16 40.17 0.99 -9.54
N LEU A 17 40.36 -0.11 -10.26
CA LEU A 17 39.36 -0.74 -11.14
C LEU A 17 38.40 -1.69 -10.38
N TRP A 18 38.01 -1.35 -9.14
CA TRP A 18 37.13 -2.19 -8.31
C TRP A 18 35.84 -1.46 -7.89
N ALA A 19 34.83 -1.64 -8.76
CA ALA A 19 33.39 -1.82 -8.50
C ALA A 19 32.60 -0.74 -7.74
N TYR A 20 31.84 0.06 -8.51
CA TYR A 20 30.57 0.62 -8.07
C TYR A 20 29.57 -0.54 -7.88
N GLY A 21 28.83 -0.52 -6.78
CA GLY A 21 27.70 -1.40 -6.54
C GLY A 21 26.61 -0.56 -5.89
N LEU A 22 25.35 -0.95 -6.02
CA LEU A 22 24.24 -0.17 -5.49
C LEU A 22 24.12 -0.37 -3.99
N SER A 23 24.04 0.75 -3.26
CA SER A 23 23.64 0.76 -1.86
C SER A 23 22.15 1.05 -1.76
N PHE A 24 21.53 0.41 -0.77
CA PHE A 24 20.09 0.51 -0.56
C PHE A 24 19.80 1.31 0.70
N ARG A 25 18.58 1.79 0.75
CA ARG A 25 17.98 2.47 1.88
C ARG A 25 16.50 2.05 1.92
N PRO A 26 15.79 2.32 3.01
CA PRO A 26 14.34 2.15 3.04
C PRO A 26 13.61 2.75 1.82
N ASP A 27 14.11 3.89 1.30
CA ASP A 27 13.59 4.64 0.15
C ASP A 27 14.31 4.36 -1.19
N VAL A 28 15.32 3.50 -1.19
CA VAL A 28 16.11 3.15 -2.39
C VAL A 28 16.14 1.65 -2.52
N TYR A 29 15.22 1.14 -3.32
CA TYR A 29 15.15 -0.24 -3.74
C TYR A 29 14.59 -0.30 -5.16
N TYR A 30 14.64 -1.49 -5.73
CA TYR A 30 14.11 -1.76 -7.06
C TYR A 30 13.06 -2.84 -6.97
N THR A 31 12.01 -2.74 -7.76
CA THR A 31 10.92 -3.72 -7.73
C THR A 31 10.75 -4.31 -9.12
N GLN A 32 10.41 -5.59 -9.14
CA GLN A 32 10.02 -6.27 -10.36
C GLN A 32 8.65 -5.79 -10.82
N LYS A 33 8.45 -5.75 -12.14
CA LYS A 33 7.13 -5.44 -12.72
C LYS A 33 6.17 -6.61 -12.62
N GLU A 34 6.70 -7.82 -12.80
CA GLU A 34 5.95 -9.07 -12.73
C GLU A 34 6.70 -10.01 -11.79
N ALA A 35 5.98 -10.85 -11.06
CA ALA A 35 6.63 -11.86 -10.23
C ALA A 35 7.30 -12.94 -11.09
N PRO A 36 8.29 -13.66 -10.53
CA PRO A 36 8.88 -14.82 -11.21
C PRO A 36 7.82 -15.84 -11.59
N ARG A 37 7.90 -16.35 -12.83
CA ARG A 37 6.93 -17.32 -13.37
C ARG A 37 7.03 -18.71 -12.72
N GLU A 38 8.15 -18.99 -12.06
CA GLU A 38 8.44 -20.25 -11.39
C GLU A 38 9.24 -20.01 -10.10
N ALA A 39 9.19 -20.98 -9.19
CA ALA A 39 9.98 -20.94 -7.95
C ALA A 39 11.47 -21.13 -8.22
N ALA A 40 12.29 -20.25 -7.64
CA ALA A 40 13.74 -20.39 -7.69
C ALA A 40 14.23 -21.53 -6.78
N ARG A 41 15.14 -22.35 -7.30
CA ARG A 41 15.92 -23.33 -6.52
C ARG A 41 17.35 -22.87 -6.28
N THR A 42 17.82 -21.84 -6.99
CA THR A 42 19.12 -21.24 -6.74
C THR A 42 19.00 -19.72 -6.69
N TYR A 43 19.55 -19.12 -5.63
CA TYR A 43 19.58 -17.69 -5.37
C TYR A 43 21.04 -17.26 -5.31
N GLU A 44 21.46 -16.31 -6.15
CA GLU A 44 22.84 -15.83 -6.17
C GLU A 44 22.91 -14.30 -6.08
N ALA A 45 23.94 -13.79 -5.40
CA ALA A 45 24.27 -12.38 -5.41
C ALA A 45 25.76 -12.13 -5.22
N TRP A 46 26.29 -11.13 -5.93
CA TRP A 46 27.51 -10.47 -5.51
C TRP A 46 27.17 -9.31 -4.58
N LEU A 47 27.75 -9.33 -3.38
CA LEU A 47 27.49 -8.33 -2.36
C LEU A 47 28.79 -7.89 -1.68
N ARG A 48 28.75 -6.72 -1.04
CA ARG A 48 29.80 -6.22 -0.17
C ARG A 48 29.17 -5.72 1.12
N LEU A 49 29.60 -6.28 2.24
CA LEU A 49 29.25 -5.83 3.57
C LEU A 49 30.51 -5.40 4.33
N PRO A 50 30.42 -4.40 5.22
CA PRO A 50 31.48 -4.11 6.17
C PRO A 50 31.93 -5.37 6.89
N LYS A 51 33.24 -5.47 7.16
CA LYS A 51 33.76 -6.61 7.90
C LYS A 51 33.11 -6.65 9.29
N ASP A 52 32.68 -7.84 9.71
CA ASP A 52 32.07 -8.07 11.01
C ASP A 52 30.78 -7.22 11.22
N TYR A 53 29.99 -7.02 10.15
CA TYR A 53 28.77 -6.22 10.16
C TYR A 53 27.84 -6.59 11.34
N PRO A 54 27.44 -5.62 12.18
CA PRO A 54 26.65 -5.90 13.37
C PRO A 54 25.18 -6.14 13.02
N GLY A 55 24.59 -7.20 13.58
CA GLY A 55 23.17 -7.49 13.39
C GLY A 55 22.81 -7.94 11.96
N ARG A 56 21.52 -7.93 11.66
CA ARG A 56 20.96 -8.39 10.37
C ARG A 56 21.33 -7.40 9.27
N ALA A 57 22.00 -7.87 8.22
CA ALA A 57 22.38 -7.05 7.08
C ALA A 57 21.22 -6.79 6.10
N GLY A 58 20.15 -7.60 6.16
CA GLY A 58 18.90 -7.34 5.46
C GLY A 58 18.73 -8.15 4.19
N SER A 59 17.59 -7.94 3.53
CA SER A 59 17.12 -8.67 2.35
C SER A 59 17.83 -8.21 1.09
N ILE A 60 18.43 -9.18 0.39
CA ILE A 60 19.00 -9.01 -0.94
C ILE A 60 17.87 -8.96 -1.97
N ALA A 61 16.94 -9.90 -1.87
CA ALA A 61 15.71 -9.95 -2.64
C ALA A 61 14.58 -10.56 -1.79
N GLY A 62 13.38 -9.97 -1.82
CA GLY A 62 12.25 -10.52 -1.09
C GLY A 62 10.91 -9.87 -1.35
N ASN A 63 9.84 -10.56 -0.96
CA ASN A 63 8.45 -10.12 -1.15
C ASN A 63 7.57 -10.35 0.10
N PHE A 64 8.15 -10.20 1.30
CA PHE A 64 7.45 -10.50 2.55
C PHE A 64 6.12 -9.76 2.70
N ASP A 65 5.06 -10.54 2.88
CA ASP A 65 3.71 -10.10 3.24
C ASP A 65 3.05 -11.22 4.07
N MET A 66 2.44 -10.83 5.20
CA MET A 66 1.87 -11.76 6.19
C MET A 66 0.64 -12.53 5.70
N THR A 67 0.06 -12.14 4.57
CA THR A 67 -1.20 -12.67 4.04
C THR A 67 -1.01 -13.67 2.89
N CYS A 68 0.21 -13.83 2.38
CA CYS A 68 0.50 -14.57 1.14
C CYS A 68 1.78 -15.42 1.21
N HIS A 69 2.15 -16.05 0.09
CA HIS A 69 3.42 -16.75 -0.05
C HIS A 69 4.57 -15.74 -0.16
N SER A 70 5.62 -15.92 0.65
CA SER A 70 6.78 -15.02 0.71
C SER A 70 8.10 -15.78 0.66
N VAL A 71 9.08 -15.21 -0.03
CA VAL A 71 10.48 -15.62 -0.02
C VAL A 71 11.35 -14.41 0.33
N ILE A 72 12.39 -14.65 1.14
CA ILE A 72 13.39 -13.65 1.50
C ILE A 72 14.77 -14.29 1.39
N PHE A 73 15.52 -13.89 0.38
CA PHE A 73 16.95 -14.14 0.28
C PHE A 73 17.71 -13.00 0.96
N GLU A 74 18.52 -13.31 1.97
CA GLU A 74 19.13 -12.29 2.80
C GLU A 74 20.47 -12.66 3.42
N VAL A 75 21.14 -11.66 4.00
CA VAL A 75 22.22 -11.86 4.98
C VAL A 75 21.70 -11.51 6.37
N HIS A 76 21.58 -12.52 7.22
CA HIS A 76 21.13 -12.39 8.60
C HIS A 76 22.27 -11.91 9.53
N ALA A 77 21.98 -11.85 10.84
CA ALA A 77 22.97 -11.52 11.87
C ALA A 77 24.27 -12.32 11.75
N ALA A 78 25.39 -11.66 12.08
CA ALA A 78 26.75 -12.20 12.00
C ALA A 78 27.19 -12.60 10.58
N GLY A 79 26.56 -12.03 9.55
CA GLY A 79 26.93 -12.26 8.15
C GLY A 79 26.43 -13.59 7.60
N HIS A 80 25.53 -14.29 8.28
CA HIS A 80 25.02 -15.59 7.88
C HIS A 80 24.02 -15.47 6.73
N PRO A 81 24.28 -16.05 5.55
CA PRO A 81 23.29 -16.16 4.49
C PRO A 81 22.06 -16.93 4.97
N ARG A 82 20.87 -16.48 4.56
CA ARG A 82 19.61 -17.09 4.93
C ARG A 82 18.62 -17.01 3.79
N LEU A 83 17.84 -18.08 3.65
CA LEU A 83 16.61 -18.10 2.88
C LEU A 83 15.45 -18.34 3.84
N TYR A 84 14.51 -17.40 3.89
CA TYR A 84 13.27 -17.54 4.65
C TYR A 84 12.10 -17.68 3.69
N ILE A 85 11.31 -18.74 3.86
CA ILE A 85 10.14 -19.02 3.02
C ILE A 85 8.92 -19.11 3.93
N MET A 86 7.82 -18.47 3.54
CA MET A 86 6.53 -18.56 4.19
C MET A 86 5.49 -18.98 3.15
N GLY A 87 4.78 -20.07 3.41
CA GLY A 87 3.68 -20.55 2.57
C GLY A 87 2.31 -20.34 3.21
N LYS A 88 1.27 -20.82 2.52
CA LYS A 88 -0.12 -20.79 2.99
C LYS A 88 -0.24 -21.42 4.39
N ASN A 89 -1.19 -20.93 5.20
CA ASN A 89 -1.42 -21.35 6.59
C ASN A 89 -0.25 -21.09 7.57
N TYR A 90 0.54 -20.04 7.34
CA TYR A 90 1.65 -19.62 8.22
C TYR A 90 2.77 -20.65 8.39
N ARG A 91 2.94 -21.58 7.44
CA ARG A 91 4.06 -22.52 7.46
C ARG A 91 5.34 -21.81 7.01
N THR A 92 6.42 -21.98 7.77
CA THR A 92 7.69 -21.29 7.50
C THR A 92 8.85 -22.26 7.38
N ALA A 93 9.81 -21.97 6.49
CA ALA A 93 11.16 -22.52 6.51
C ALA A 93 12.19 -21.41 6.78
N ASP A 94 13.04 -21.63 7.77
CA ASP A 94 14.18 -20.76 8.10
C ASP A 94 15.47 -21.52 7.80
N ILE A 95 16.01 -21.34 6.58
CA ILE A 95 17.22 -22.00 6.10
C ILE A 95 18.38 -21.03 6.32
N LYS A 96 19.15 -21.22 7.38
CA LYS A 96 20.21 -20.29 7.82
C LYS A 96 21.55 -21.00 7.88
N PHE A 97 22.53 -20.48 7.16
CA PHE A 97 23.88 -21.03 7.04
C PHE A 97 24.82 -20.38 8.06
N THR A 98 24.81 -20.90 9.29
CA THR A 98 25.58 -20.33 10.41
C THR A 98 27.09 -20.62 10.33
N GLY A 99 27.51 -21.57 9.50
CA GLY A 99 28.92 -21.84 9.18
C GLY A 99 29.52 -20.87 8.16
N VAL A 100 28.71 -19.98 7.57
CA VAL A 100 29.13 -19.05 6.52
C VAL A 100 29.06 -17.61 7.01
N ASN A 101 30.08 -16.80 6.70
CA ASN A 101 30.10 -15.36 6.97
C ASN A 101 30.39 -14.57 5.68
N ALA A 102 29.38 -13.88 5.18
CA ALA A 102 29.45 -13.01 4.00
C ALA A 102 29.95 -11.59 4.32
N ALA A 103 30.01 -11.20 5.60
CA ALA A 103 30.48 -9.89 6.06
C ALA A 103 32.02 -9.82 6.16
N THR A 104 32.70 -9.96 5.03
CA THR A 104 34.17 -10.07 4.96
C THR A 104 34.90 -8.72 4.83
N GLY A 105 34.17 -7.63 4.53
CA GLY A 105 34.75 -6.34 4.14
C GLY A 105 35.17 -6.25 2.66
N LEU A 106 35.08 -7.35 1.91
CA LEU A 106 35.38 -7.42 0.48
C LEU A 106 34.12 -7.86 -0.30
N PRO A 107 34.05 -7.60 -1.63
CA PRO A 107 33.04 -8.23 -2.48
C PRO A 107 33.11 -9.75 -2.34
N VAL A 108 31.96 -10.37 -2.11
CA VAL A 108 31.79 -11.82 -2.07
C VAL A 108 30.58 -12.22 -2.90
N HIS A 109 30.68 -13.37 -3.54
CA HIS A 109 29.54 -14.06 -4.14
C HIS A 109 28.94 -15.03 -3.14
N VAL A 110 27.63 -14.97 -2.97
CA VAL A 110 26.85 -15.89 -2.14
C VAL A 110 25.86 -16.59 -3.05
N ALA A 111 25.80 -17.92 -2.98
CA ALA A 111 24.74 -18.71 -3.60
C ALA A 111 24.08 -19.62 -2.58
N ILE A 112 22.74 -19.66 -2.56
CA ILE A 112 21.96 -20.65 -1.83
C ILE A 112 21.25 -21.55 -2.84
N VAL A 113 21.46 -22.86 -2.73
CA VAL A 113 20.87 -23.88 -3.59
C VAL A 113 19.97 -24.79 -2.76
N LEU A 114 18.72 -24.97 -3.19
CA LEU A 114 17.78 -25.95 -2.68
C LEU A 114 17.80 -27.17 -3.59
N ASP A 115 18.27 -28.31 -3.06
CA ASP A 115 18.32 -29.59 -3.76
C ASP A 115 17.22 -30.50 -3.21
N GLU A 116 16.05 -30.46 -3.84
CA GLU A 116 14.87 -31.22 -3.40
C GLU A 116 15.06 -32.72 -3.56
N GLU A 117 15.80 -33.16 -4.60
CA GLU A 117 16.08 -34.57 -4.83
C GLU A 117 16.95 -35.16 -3.71
N LYS A 118 17.88 -34.37 -3.18
CA LYS A 118 18.76 -34.79 -2.09
C LYS A 118 18.24 -34.42 -0.71
N HIS A 119 17.18 -33.62 -0.62
CA HIS A 119 16.69 -33.04 0.63
C HIS A 119 17.75 -32.20 1.36
N GLU A 120 18.48 -31.38 0.61
CA GLU A 120 19.58 -30.56 1.13
C GLU A 120 19.44 -29.09 0.73
N ALA A 121 19.98 -28.20 1.56
CA ALA A 121 20.26 -26.83 1.16
C ALA A 121 21.77 -26.59 1.25
N ARG A 122 22.35 -25.96 0.23
CA ARG A 122 23.79 -25.71 0.14
C ARG A 122 24.04 -24.22 0.02
N CYS A 123 25.01 -23.71 0.76
CA CYS A 123 25.52 -22.36 0.58
C CYS A 123 26.91 -22.42 -0.04
N TYR A 124 27.13 -21.62 -1.07
CA TYR A 124 28.42 -21.41 -1.70
C TYR A 124 28.88 -19.99 -1.41
N LEU A 125 30.19 -19.84 -1.15
CA LEU A 125 30.84 -18.55 -1.01
C LEU A 125 31.95 -18.47 -2.06
N ASN A 126 31.90 -17.45 -2.92
CA ASN A 126 32.82 -17.28 -4.05
C ASN A 126 32.88 -18.52 -4.96
N GLY A 127 31.69 -19.10 -5.22
CA GLY A 127 31.51 -20.30 -6.04
C GLY A 127 32.09 -21.59 -5.44
N ARG A 128 32.45 -21.63 -4.15
CA ARG A 128 32.89 -22.87 -3.49
C ARG A 128 31.89 -23.28 -2.43
N LEU A 129 31.60 -24.58 -2.33
CA LEU A 129 30.71 -25.08 -1.29
C LEU A 129 31.27 -24.69 0.09
N ALA A 130 30.46 -23.99 0.88
CA ALA A 130 30.83 -23.48 2.19
C ALA A 130 30.13 -24.25 3.31
N GLU A 131 28.84 -24.57 3.13
CA GLU A 131 28.05 -25.33 4.12
C GLU A 131 26.92 -26.09 3.41
N THR A 132 26.62 -27.29 3.92
CA THR A 132 25.45 -28.09 3.53
C THR A 132 24.59 -28.31 4.77
N LEU A 133 23.30 -28.03 4.65
CA LEU A 133 22.28 -28.34 5.64
C LEU A 133 21.47 -29.54 5.14
N THR A 134 21.50 -30.63 5.90
CA THR A 134 20.69 -31.83 5.70
C THR A 134 19.63 -31.91 6.80
N GLU A 135 18.50 -32.59 6.58
CA GLU A 135 17.43 -32.70 7.58
C GLU A 135 17.93 -33.03 9.02
N ALA A 136 17.53 -32.22 10.00
CA ALA A 136 17.62 -32.51 11.43
C ALA A 136 16.35 -31.98 12.12
N PRO A 137 15.86 -32.61 13.21
CA PRO A 137 14.46 -32.50 13.61
C PRO A 137 14.10 -31.08 14.08
N MET A 138 12.99 -30.57 13.54
CA MET A 138 12.15 -29.43 13.95
C MET A 138 12.78 -28.33 14.82
N PRO A 139 12.78 -27.04 14.39
CA PRO A 139 11.87 -26.45 13.41
C PRO A 139 12.57 -25.92 12.13
N SER A 140 13.78 -26.37 11.82
CA SER A 140 14.72 -25.61 10.96
C SER A 140 15.43 -26.38 9.85
N THR A 141 14.73 -27.15 9.00
CA THR A 141 15.35 -27.63 7.74
C THR A 141 14.36 -27.85 6.60
N VAL A 142 14.88 -27.63 5.38
CA VAL A 142 14.40 -27.91 4.01
C VAL A 142 13.13 -28.77 3.93
N ARG A 143 12.01 -28.16 3.54
CA ARG A 143 10.84 -28.90 3.03
C ARG A 143 10.86 -28.88 1.50
N PRO A 144 10.22 -29.84 0.81
CA PRO A 144 9.94 -29.70 -0.61
C PRO A 144 9.23 -28.38 -0.89
N LEU A 145 9.61 -27.63 -1.93
CA LEU A 145 8.92 -26.40 -2.35
C LEU A 145 7.45 -26.67 -2.69
N SER A 146 7.13 -27.91 -3.07
CA SER A 146 5.75 -28.38 -3.24
C SER A 146 4.92 -28.35 -1.96
N GLU A 147 5.52 -28.42 -0.76
CA GLU A 147 4.78 -28.22 0.51
C GLU A 147 4.46 -26.74 0.81
N PHE A 148 5.12 -25.82 0.10
CA PHE A 148 4.83 -24.39 0.14
C PHE A 148 3.93 -23.96 -1.04
N GLU A 149 3.51 -24.93 -1.88
CA GLU A 149 2.67 -24.81 -3.09
C GLU A 149 2.83 -23.47 -3.81
N THR A 150 4.02 -23.34 -4.42
CA THR A 150 4.39 -22.52 -5.58
C THR A 150 4.09 -21.04 -5.46
N VAL A 151 5.15 -20.22 -5.46
CA VAL A 151 5.19 -18.76 -5.67
C VAL A 151 3.83 -18.20 -6.02
N ASP A 152 3.25 -17.35 -5.15
CA ASP A 152 2.13 -16.53 -5.58
C ASP A 152 2.65 -15.59 -6.69
N PRO A 153 2.34 -15.86 -7.97
CA PRO A 153 2.90 -15.09 -9.07
C PRO A 153 2.31 -13.67 -9.12
N ALA A 154 1.41 -13.31 -8.20
CA ALA A 154 0.89 -11.97 -8.06
C ALA A 154 1.84 -11.00 -7.34
N ILE A 155 2.94 -11.47 -6.72
CA ILE A 155 3.75 -10.62 -5.83
C ILE A 155 5.22 -10.51 -6.28
N PRO A 156 5.56 -9.43 -7.00
CA PRO A 156 6.93 -9.15 -7.45
C PRO A 156 7.93 -9.05 -6.29
N LEU A 157 9.19 -9.44 -6.55
CA LEU A 157 10.28 -9.25 -5.60
C LEU A 157 10.74 -7.79 -5.57
N ILE A 158 11.15 -7.35 -4.38
CA ILE A 158 11.95 -6.15 -4.18
C ILE A 158 13.42 -6.55 -4.08
N ILE A 159 14.30 -5.82 -4.77
CA ILE A 159 15.75 -5.97 -4.70
C ILE A 159 16.32 -4.90 -3.77
N GLY A 160 17.15 -5.36 -2.83
CA GLY A 160 17.69 -4.56 -1.73
C GLY A 160 16.73 -4.34 -0.57
N GLY A 161 15.68 -5.17 -0.48
CA GLY A 161 14.62 -5.05 0.50
C GLY A 161 13.53 -6.10 0.36
N ASP A 162 12.44 -5.88 1.08
CA ASP A 162 11.19 -6.62 0.90
C ASP A 162 9.96 -5.74 1.17
N LYS A 163 8.76 -6.31 1.01
CA LYS A 163 7.48 -5.60 1.09
C LYS A 163 7.01 -5.29 2.51
N ARG A 164 7.84 -5.53 3.55
CA ARG A 164 7.52 -5.03 4.90
C ARG A 164 7.38 -3.52 4.90
N TYR A 165 6.52 -3.04 5.77
CA TYR A 165 6.32 -1.61 5.97
C TYR A 165 7.65 -0.87 6.08
N GLY A 166 7.79 0.17 5.24
CA GLY A 166 8.98 1.00 5.16
C GLY A 166 10.26 0.29 4.71
N ASN A 167 10.16 -0.86 4.05
CA ASN A 167 11.30 -1.71 3.72
C ASN A 167 12.22 -1.91 4.94
N GLY A 168 11.62 -2.21 6.10
CA GLY A 168 12.30 -2.28 7.40
C GLY A 168 13.40 -3.35 7.51
N ALA A 169 13.63 -4.12 6.45
CA ALA A 169 14.72 -5.08 6.33
C ALA A 169 15.56 -4.87 5.06
N TYR A 170 15.67 -3.63 4.57
CA TYR A 170 16.53 -3.26 3.45
C TYR A 170 17.99 -3.74 3.61
N PHE A 171 18.69 -3.91 2.50
CA PHE A 171 20.08 -4.36 2.52
C PHE A 171 21.06 -3.25 2.92
N HIS A 172 21.78 -3.44 4.02
CA HIS A 172 22.75 -2.48 4.56
C HIS A 172 24.16 -2.57 3.94
N GLY A 173 24.28 -3.21 2.78
CA GLY A 173 25.53 -3.36 2.03
C GLY A 173 25.47 -2.76 0.63
N GLN A 174 26.40 -3.18 -0.23
CA GLN A 174 26.33 -2.95 -1.68
C GLN A 174 25.96 -4.25 -2.38
N LEU A 175 25.02 -4.20 -3.31
CA LEU A 175 24.81 -5.28 -4.29
C LEU A 175 25.50 -4.92 -5.60
N LEU A 176 26.21 -5.89 -6.16
CA LEU A 176 26.88 -5.78 -7.45
C LEU A 176 26.10 -6.55 -8.51
N SER A 177 25.45 -7.66 -8.13
CA SER A 177 24.50 -8.38 -8.98
C SER A 177 23.58 -9.26 -8.14
N VAL A 178 22.42 -9.61 -8.69
CA VAL A 178 21.48 -10.58 -8.14
C VAL A 178 20.95 -11.44 -9.29
N ALA A 179 20.78 -12.73 -9.07
CA ALA A 179 20.17 -13.63 -10.04
C ALA A 179 19.48 -14.82 -9.35
N GLU A 180 18.45 -15.34 -9.99
CA GLU A 180 17.72 -16.53 -9.55
C GLU A 180 17.52 -17.52 -10.70
N TRP A 181 17.55 -18.81 -10.37
CA TRP A 181 17.37 -19.89 -11.34
C TRP A 181 16.30 -20.89 -10.88
N SER A 182 15.57 -21.40 -11.86
CA SER A 182 14.56 -22.45 -11.69
C SER A 182 15.17 -23.82 -11.41
N ALA A 183 16.49 -23.99 -11.48
CA ALA A 183 17.19 -25.26 -11.26
C ALA A 183 18.08 -25.22 -10.01
N ALA A 184 18.29 -26.39 -9.40
CA ALA A 184 19.28 -26.58 -8.34
C ALA A 184 20.68 -26.67 -8.97
N ARG A 185 21.42 -25.56 -9.00
CA ARG A 185 22.70 -25.49 -9.74
C ARG A 185 23.84 -26.21 -9.04
N SER A 186 24.74 -26.78 -9.83
CA SER A 186 25.98 -27.39 -9.37
C SER A 186 27.06 -26.35 -9.08
N GLU A 187 28.06 -26.72 -8.26
CA GLU A 187 29.23 -25.84 -8.00
C GLU A 187 29.90 -25.37 -9.31
N LYS A 188 29.96 -26.25 -10.32
CA LYS A 188 30.60 -25.95 -11.60
C LYS A 188 29.84 -24.86 -12.36
N GLU A 189 28.51 -24.93 -12.41
CA GLU A 189 27.65 -23.93 -13.07
C GLU A 189 27.75 -22.58 -12.35
N ILE A 190 27.63 -22.59 -11.01
CA ILE A 190 27.77 -21.39 -10.19
C ILE A 190 29.12 -20.70 -10.44
N ARG A 191 30.22 -21.46 -10.45
CA ARG A 191 31.56 -20.92 -10.71
C ARG A 191 31.76 -20.41 -12.14
N GLY A 192 31.10 -21.05 -13.10
CA GLY A 192 31.17 -20.66 -14.51
C GLY A 192 30.56 -19.28 -14.72
N ASP A 193 29.45 -19.02 -14.03
CA ASP A 193 28.56 -17.92 -14.40
C ASP A 193 28.61 -16.75 -13.43
N MET A 194 29.10 -16.94 -12.20
CA MET A 194 29.04 -15.91 -11.16
C MET A 194 29.59 -14.54 -11.59
N TYR A 195 30.53 -14.47 -12.54
CA TYR A 195 31.04 -13.19 -13.07
C TYR A 195 30.33 -12.70 -14.32
N ASN A 196 29.86 -13.64 -15.15
CA ASN A 196 29.29 -13.42 -16.48
C ASN A 196 28.19 -14.46 -16.71
N ILE A 197 26.96 -14.11 -16.33
CA ILE A 197 25.79 -14.95 -16.56
C ILE A 197 25.50 -14.99 -18.07
N ASP A 198 25.14 -16.16 -18.60
CA ASP A 198 24.60 -16.30 -19.95
C ASP A 198 23.09 -16.00 -19.96
N PRO A 199 22.65 -14.89 -20.58
CA PRO A 199 21.23 -14.57 -20.77
C PRO A 199 20.38 -15.69 -21.38
N GLY A 200 21.00 -16.58 -22.17
CA GLY A 200 20.33 -17.67 -22.86
C GLY A 200 20.16 -18.95 -22.04
N ASP A 201 20.61 -18.99 -20.78
CA ASP A 201 20.45 -20.17 -19.93
C ASP A 201 18.95 -20.42 -19.67
N PRO A 202 18.38 -21.56 -20.11
CA PRO A 202 16.96 -21.84 -19.96
C PRO A 202 16.50 -21.95 -18.50
N GLY A 203 17.42 -22.09 -17.55
CA GLY A 203 17.13 -22.10 -16.12
C GLY A 203 17.12 -20.71 -15.48
N LEU A 204 17.53 -19.65 -16.18
CA LEU A 204 17.63 -18.31 -15.62
C LEU A 204 16.23 -17.67 -15.50
N LEU A 205 15.83 -17.32 -14.28
CA LEU A 205 14.55 -16.65 -14.04
C LEU A 205 14.66 -15.15 -14.23
N PHE A 206 15.72 -14.55 -13.65
CA PHE A 206 16.09 -13.16 -13.83
C PHE A 206 17.55 -12.98 -13.41
N ALA A 207 18.20 -11.94 -13.95
CA ALA A 207 19.52 -11.50 -13.51
C ALA A 207 19.69 -9.99 -13.69
N TYR A 208 20.26 -9.34 -12.68
CA TYR A 208 20.51 -7.90 -12.67
C TYR A 208 21.98 -7.62 -12.36
N ASP A 209 22.59 -6.74 -13.16
CA ASP A 209 23.94 -6.23 -12.94
C ASP A 209 23.90 -4.78 -12.50
N PHE A 210 24.44 -4.51 -11.31
CA PHE A 210 24.46 -3.19 -10.68
C PHE A 210 25.80 -2.48 -10.80
N ARG A 211 26.82 -3.10 -11.41
CA ARG A 211 28.18 -2.56 -11.48
C ARG A 211 28.30 -1.28 -12.31
N HIS A 212 27.35 -1.10 -13.23
CA HIS A 212 27.26 0.03 -14.16
C HIS A 212 25.85 0.65 -14.19
N ALA A 213 25.05 0.37 -13.17
CA ALA A 213 23.68 0.85 -13.07
C ALA A 213 23.63 2.38 -12.86
N GLU A 214 22.92 3.08 -13.74
CA GLU A 214 22.58 4.50 -13.60
C GLU A 214 21.09 4.71 -13.93
N GLY A 215 20.41 5.57 -13.17
CA GLY A 215 19.00 5.91 -13.40
C GLY A 215 17.99 5.06 -12.63
N ASP A 216 16.74 5.13 -13.06
CA ASP A 216 15.59 4.51 -12.38
C ASP A 216 15.20 3.15 -12.96
N PHE A 217 15.94 2.62 -13.93
CA PHE A 217 15.64 1.34 -14.58
C PHE A 217 16.89 0.47 -14.68
N ILE A 218 16.76 -0.82 -14.35
CA ILE A 218 17.82 -1.82 -14.51
C ILE A 218 17.29 -2.93 -15.41
N GLU A 219 17.96 -3.17 -16.54
CA GLU A 219 17.58 -4.25 -17.45
C GLU A 219 17.72 -5.62 -16.76
N ASP A 220 16.73 -6.49 -17.00
CA ASP A 220 16.87 -7.92 -16.69
C ASP A 220 17.65 -8.60 -17.82
N LEU A 221 18.80 -9.16 -17.49
CA LEU A 221 19.63 -9.90 -18.44
C LEU A 221 18.92 -11.13 -19.01
N ALA A 222 17.90 -11.67 -18.33
CA ALA A 222 17.08 -12.77 -18.85
C ALA A 222 16.07 -12.33 -19.93
N GLY A 223 15.98 -11.02 -20.24
CA GLY A 223 15.08 -10.48 -21.25
C GLY A 223 13.63 -10.29 -20.80
N ASN A 224 13.38 -10.27 -19.48
CA ASN A 224 12.08 -9.89 -18.92
C ASN A 224 11.95 -8.35 -18.82
N TYR A 225 10.93 -7.87 -18.09
CA TYR A 225 10.79 -6.45 -17.80
C TYR A 225 11.94 -5.92 -16.93
N PRO A 226 12.41 -4.68 -17.17
CA PRO A 226 13.40 -4.08 -16.31
C PRO A 226 12.86 -3.92 -14.88
N LEU A 227 13.77 -3.95 -13.92
CA LEU A 227 13.49 -3.37 -12.61
C LEU A 227 13.23 -1.89 -12.77
N TYR A 228 12.30 -1.36 -11.98
CA TYR A 228 12.13 0.07 -11.80
C TYR A 228 12.45 0.44 -10.36
N ARG A 229 13.13 1.58 -10.21
CA ARG A 229 13.37 2.20 -8.92
C ARG A 229 12.07 2.82 -8.46
N GLU A 230 11.47 2.20 -7.47
CA GLU A 230 10.30 2.77 -6.83
C GLU A 230 10.80 3.67 -5.69
N ALA A 231 10.57 4.98 -5.83
CA ALA A 231 10.57 5.84 -4.65
C ALA A 231 9.31 5.45 -3.86
N ASN A 232 9.48 4.67 -2.80
CA ASN A 232 8.36 4.16 -2.02
C ASN A 232 7.39 5.29 -1.65
N PRO A 233 6.15 5.31 -2.15
CA PRO A 233 5.15 6.26 -1.64
C PRO A 233 4.84 6.02 -0.15
N ASN A 234 5.17 4.82 0.38
CA ASN A 234 4.98 4.38 1.76
C ASN A 234 6.29 4.41 2.61
N TYR A 235 7.38 5.03 2.14
CA TYR A 235 8.49 5.39 3.03
C TYR A 235 8.95 6.82 2.82
N THR A 236 8.14 7.68 3.40
CA THR A 236 8.60 8.89 4.04
C THR A 236 8.93 8.53 5.51
N LYS A 237 10.07 8.97 6.09
CA LYS A 237 10.27 8.85 7.55
C LYS A 237 9.09 9.46 8.30
N PRO A 238 8.82 9.18 9.59
CA PRO A 238 7.81 9.92 10.32
C PRO A 238 7.91 11.42 10.17
N GLU A 239 9.10 12.00 10.06
CA GLU A 239 9.31 13.41 9.74
C GLU A 239 9.07 13.78 8.27
N ASP A 240 9.31 12.88 7.32
CA ASP A 240 9.06 13.12 5.89
C ASP A 240 7.60 12.80 5.50
N MET A 241 6.84 12.07 6.35
CA MET A 241 5.43 11.71 6.12
C MET A 241 4.53 12.93 6.22
N TRP A 242 5.08 14.01 6.75
CA TRP A 242 4.36 15.24 6.93
C TRP A 242 4.84 16.26 5.93
N VAL A 243 3.91 16.73 5.11
CA VAL A 243 4.14 17.88 4.25
C VAL A 243 3.67 19.12 5.02
N GLU A 244 4.56 20.11 5.10
CA GLU A 244 4.23 21.40 5.70
C GLU A 244 3.21 22.13 4.81
N GLU A 245 2.32 22.90 5.42
CA GLU A 245 1.27 23.61 4.70
C GLU A 245 1.79 24.55 3.62
N LYS A 246 2.89 25.24 3.90
CA LYS A 246 3.58 26.12 2.93
C LYS A 246 4.04 25.40 1.64
N ASP A 247 4.15 24.07 1.68
CA ASP A 247 4.63 23.25 0.57
C ASP A 247 3.47 22.63 -0.24
N ILE A 248 2.23 23.00 0.10
CA ILE A 248 1.00 22.61 -0.57
C ILE A 248 0.38 23.85 -1.25
N ASP A 249 0.15 23.75 -2.56
CA ASP A 249 -0.60 24.77 -3.28
C ASP A 249 -2.11 24.50 -3.17
N ASN A 250 -2.81 25.37 -2.46
CA ASN A 250 -4.27 25.37 -2.34
C ASN A 250 -4.94 26.54 -3.08
N SER A 251 -4.18 27.33 -3.87
CA SER A 251 -4.68 28.56 -4.50
C SER A 251 -5.82 28.34 -5.50
N GLN A 252 -5.94 27.12 -6.03
CA GLN A 252 -7.00 26.72 -6.97
C GLN A 252 -8.22 26.08 -6.28
N ILE A 253 -8.18 25.86 -4.96
CA ILE A 253 -9.32 25.35 -4.20
C ILE A 253 -10.27 26.52 -3.91
N ALA A 254 -11.44 26.50 -4.54
CA ALA A 254 -12.48 27.49 -4.31
C ALA A 254 -13.41 27.12 -3.15
N TRP A 255 -13.66 25.81 -2.95
CA TRP A 255 -14.47 25.25 -1.86
C TRP A 255 -14.16 23.77 -1.68
N SER A 256 -14.63 23.15 -0.60
CA SER A 256 -14.33 21.74 -0.32
C SER A 256 -15.44 20.99 0.41
N ILE A 257 -15.30 19.65 0.39
CA ILE A 257 -15.98 18.72 1.29
C ILE A 257 -14.92 18.05 2.16
N ALA A 258 -15.14 17.98 3.47
CA ALA A 258 -14.28 17.24 4.38
C ALA A 258 -14.82 15.82 4.56
N PHE A 259 -13.99 14.82 4.30
CA PHE A 259 -14.30 13.40 4.48
C PHE A 259 -13.56 12.83 5.69
N LEU A 260 -14.28 12.05 6.48
CA LEU A 260 -13.78 11.28 7.62
C LEU A 260 -13.96 9.79 7.31
N GLY A 261 -12.87 9.09 7.02
CA GLY A 261 -12.87 7.63 6.82
C GLY A 261 -12.78 6.90 8.15
N ASP A 262 -13.51 5.79 8.29
CA ASP A 262 -13.27 4.71 9.26
C ASP A 262 -12.68 5.19 10.60
N THR A 263 -13.52 5.90 11.36
CA THR A 263 -13.06 6.58 12.58
C THR A 263 -12.99 5.66 13.81
N GLN A 264 -13.31 4.37 13.65
CA GLN A 264 -13.49 3.40 14.73
C GLN A 264 -12.24 3.24 15.61
N VAL A 265 -11.04 3.30 15.02
CA VAL A 265 -9.79 3.20 15.78
C VAL A 265 -9.58 4.42 16.66
N VAL A 266 -9.82 5.63 16.13
CA VAL A 266 -9.71 6.87 16.92
C VAL A 266 -10.79 6.88 18.00
N ASN A 267 -12.02 6.47 17.71
CA ASN A 267 -13.12 6.45 18.67
C ASN A 267 -12.87 5.46 19.83
N ASP A 268 -12.44 4.23 19.52
CA ASP A 268 -12.31 3.16 20.52
C ASP A 268 -10.97 3.18 21.27
N THR A 269 -9.87 3.36 20.54
CA THR A 269 -8.50 3.18 21.06
C THR A 269 -7.88 4.49 21.52
N TYR A 270 -8.21 5.61 20.86
CA TYR A 270 -7.71 6.95 21.17
C TYR A 270 -8.85 7.95 21.42
N PRO A 271 -9.86 7.64 22.25
CA PRO A 271 -11.06 8.47 22.42
C PRO A 271 -10.73 9.90 22.85
N GLU A 272 -9.61 10.09 23.56
CA GLU A 272 -9.11 11.42 23.95
C GLU A 272 -8.73 12.29 22.76
N LYS A 273 -8.51 11.71 21.56
CA LYS A 273 -8.16 12.41 20.33
C LYS A 273 -9.32 12.58 19.36
N PHE A 274 -10.44 11.89 19.54
CA PHE A 274 -11.56 11.92 18.59
C PHE A 274 -12.09 13.35 18.32
N HIS A 275 -12.03 14.23 19.32
CA HIS A 275 -12.41 15.63 19.19
C HIS A 275 -11.54 16.42 18.18
N LEU A 276 -10.29 15.99 17.94
CA LEU A 276 -9.36 16.64 17.02
C LEU A 276 -9.87 16.61 15.57
N LEU A 277 -10.64 15.58 15.18
CA LEU A 277 -11.24 15.52 13.84
C LEU A 277 -12.16 16.74 13.60
N MET A 278 -13.00 17.08 14.57
CA MET A 278 -13.90 18.24 14.46
C MET A 278 -13.15 19.56 14.63
N ASP A 279 -12.17 19.61 15.54
CA ASP A 279 -11.34 20.80 15.73
C ASP A 279 -10.56 21.15 14.46
N GLY A 280 -9.96 20.14 13.81
CA GLY A 280 -9.23 20.31 12.55
C GLY A 280 -10.13 20.81 11.42
N ILE A 281 -11.32 20.23 11.26
CA ILE A 281 -12.32 20.70 10.28
C ILE A 281 -12.72 22.15 10.56
N LEU A 282 -13.03 22.49 11.81
CA LEU A 282 -13.46 23.84 12.19
C LEU A 282 -12.33 24.87 12.03
N ALA A 283 -11.09 24.50 12.35
CA ALA A 283 -9.92 25.35 12.18
C ALA A 283 -9.62 25.64 10.70
N LYS A 284 -9.80 24.64 9.82
CA LYS A 284 -9.57 24.75 8.38
C LYS A 284 -10.79 25.19 7.57
N LYS A 285 -11.96 25.36 8.22
CA LYS A 285 -13.25 25.66 7.58
C LYS A 285 -13.19 26.84 6.61
N ASP A 286 -12.61 27.98 7.04
CA ASP A 286 -12.59 29.20 6.23
C ASP A 286 -11.49 29.15 5.16
N GLU A 287 -10.32 28.58 5.48
CA GLU A 287 -9.20 28.40 4.55
C GLU A 287 -9.56 27.52 3.35
N TYR A 288 -10.23 26.40 3.62
CA TYR A 288 -10.70 25.46 2.60
C TYR A 288 -12.11 25.74 2.09
N ASN A 289 -12.74 26.79 2.63
CA ASN A 289 -14.14 27.12 2.38
C ASN A 289 -15.03 25.86 2.42
N VAL A 290 -14.92 25.10 3.51
CA VAL A 290 -15.59 23.80 3.71
C VAL A 290 -17.09 24.02 3.66
N LYS A 291 -17.77 23.25 2.81
CA LYS A 291 -19.23 23.34 2.61
C LYS A 291 -20.00 22.19 3.21
N TYR A 292 -19.36 21.04 3.40
CA TYR A 292 -20.00 19.83 3.91
C TYR A 292 -18.98 18.92 4.58
N VAL A 293 -19.43 18.15 5.57
CA VAL A 293 -18.64 17.09 6.23
C VAL A 293 -19.31 15.74 5.99
N MET A 294 -18.53 14.73 5.61
CA MET A 294 -19.04 13.40 5.31
C MET A 294 -18.23 12.31 6.03
N GLY A 295 -18.85 11.59 6.95
CA GLY A 295 -18.31 10.36 7.50
C GLY A 295 -18.55 9.16 6.57
N LEU A 296 -17.54 8.32 6.37
CA LEU A 296 -17.56 7.21 5.42
C LEU A 296 -17.79 5.84 6.08
N GLY A 297 -18.28 5.80 7.31
CA GLY A 297 -18.66 4.55 7.99
C GLY A 297 -17.68 4.14 9.07
N ASP A 298 -17.94 2.97 9.65
CA ASP A 298 -17.30 2.42 10.83
C ASP A 298 -16.96 3.50 11.86
N ILE A 299 -18.02 4.09 12.38
CA ILE A 299 -17.95 5.18 13.36
C ILE A 299 -17.48 4.62 14.71
N THR A 300 -17.90 3.39 15.00
CA THR A 300 -17.60 2.65 16.23
C THR A 300 -16.79 1.41 15.90
N ASN A 301 -15.97 0.92 16.83
CA ASN A 301 -15.22 -0.32 16.64
C ASN A 301 -16.01 -1.54 17.12
N ARG A 302 -16.82 -1.35 18.16
CA ARG A 302 -17.50 -2.46 18.84
C ARG A 302 -18.98 -2.21 19.08
N ASN A 303 -19.56 -1.20 18.44
CA ASN A 303 -20.95 -0.79 18.61
C ASN A 303 -21.32 -0.53 20.09
N LEU A 304 -20.41 0.04 20.88
CA LEU A 304 -20.61 0.25 22.31
C LEU A 304 -21.23 1.64 22.61
N PRO A 305 -22.09 1.77 23.64
CA PRO A 305 -22.74 3.04 23.97
C PRO A 305 -21.79 4.25 24.09
N ARG A 306 -20.62 4.08 24.71
CA ARG A 306 -19.63 5.16 24.86
C ARG A 306 -19.06 5.67 23.53
N GLU A 307 -18.97 4.81 22.52
CA GLU A 307 -18.45 5.20 21.19
C GLU A 307 -19.49 6.05 20.47
N TRP A 308 -20.77 5.67 20.60
CA TRP A 308 -21.89 6.45 20.07
C TRP A 308 -22.09 7.77 20.79
N GLU A 309 -21.98 7.80 22.12
CA GLU A 309 -22.05 9.02 22.92
C GLU A 309 -20.96 10.02 22.50
N LEU A 310 -19.70 9.55 22.39
CA LEU A 310 -18.58 10.38 21.94
C LEU A 310 -18.76 10.86 20.50
N ALA A 311 -19.16 9.98 19.58
CA ALA A 311 -19.38 10.35 18.18
C ALA A 311 -20.52 11.36 18.04
N ALA A 312 -21.67 11.13 18.71
CA ALA A 312 -22.79 12.05 18.73
C ALA A 312 -22.39 13.42 19.30
N GLU A 313 -21.65 13.45 20.41
CA GLU A 313 -21.13 14.69 20.98
C GLU A 313 -20.31 15.47 19.95
N GLN A 314 -19.34 14.83 19.28
CA GLN A 314 -18.44 15.51 18.36
C GLN A 314 -19.13 15.97 17.07
N TYR A 315 -19.93 15.13 16.40
CA TYR A 315 -20.66 15.55 15.19
C TYR A 315 -21.67 16.67 15.49
N ASN A 316 -22.30 16.66 16.66
CA ASN A 316 -23.23 17.73 17.05
C ASN A 316 -22.58 19.11 17.17
N ARG A 317 -21.25 19.18 17.31
CA ARG A 317 -20.50 20.46 17.30
C ARG A 317 -20.56 21.17 15.94
N LEU A 318 -20.84 20.43 14.86
CA LEU A 318 -21.01 21.00 13.52
C LEU A 318 -22.40 21.64 13.32
N ASN A 319 -23.39 21.32 14.17
CA ASN A 319 -24.75 21.80 14.03
C ASN A 319 -24.82 23.33 14.02
N GLY A 320 -25.45 23.90 12.99
CA GLY A 320 -25.53 25.35 12.80
C GLY A 320 -24.25 26.00 12.25
N ILE A 321 -23.19 25.23 12.03
CA ILE A 321 -21.90 25.71 11.51
C ILE A 321 -21.61 25.10 10.12
N LEU A 322 -21.71 23.77 9.99
CA LEU A 322 -21.51 23.02 8.76
C LEU A 322 -22.57 21.93 8.65
N PRO A 323 -23.22 21.75 7.48
CA PRO A 323 -24.02 20.56 7.25
C PRO A 323 -23.10 19.33 7.22
N TRP A 324 -23.61 18.21 7.73
CA TRP A 324 -22.85 16.97 7.79
C TRP A 324 -23.73 15.75 7.53
N GLY A 325 -23.12 14.64 7.16
CA GLY A 325 -23.75 13.34 7.08
C GLY A 325 -22.72 12.25 7.32
N VAL A 326 -23.18 11.04 7.54
CA VAL A 326 -22.29 9.91 7.81
C VAL A 326 -22.98 8.63 7.34
N VAL A 327 -22.28 7.80 6.58
CA VAL A 327 -22.78 6.46 6.23
C VAL A 327 -22.56 5.52 7.41
N ILE A 328 -23.33 4.44 7.45
CA ILE A 328 -23.15 3.37 8.42
C ILE A 328 -22.15 2.34 7.87
N GLY A 329 -21.23 1.86 8.71
CA GLY A 329 -20.33 0.75 8.36
C GLY A 329 -20.76 -0.61 8.92
N ASN A 330 -19.93 -1.64 8.72
CA ASN A 330 -20.20 -2.99 9.23
C ASN A 330 -19.96 -3.14 10.73
N HIS A 331 -19.19 -2.25 11.36
CA HIS A 331 -19.03 -2.22 12.81
C HIS A 331 -20.17 -1.51 13.55
N ASP A 332 -21.03 -0.80 12.80
CA ASP A 332 -22.06 0.07 13.37
C ASP A 332 -23.44 -0.62 13.43
N GLY A 333 -24.09 -0.56 14.58
CA GLY A 333 -25.47 -0.99 14.71
C GLY A 333 -26.45 0.06 14.18
N SER A 334 -27.28 -0.28 13.21
CA SER A 334 -28.24 0.67 12.62
C SER A 334 -29.21 1.28 13.63
N ARG A 335 -29.62 0.52 14.64
CA ARG A 335 -30.48 1.05 15.71
C ARG A 335 -29.75 2.13 16.52
N GLU A 336 -28.51 1.85 16.92
CA GLU A 336 -27.68 2.76 17.70
C GLU A 336 -27.30 4.00 16.88
N TYR A 337 -26.96 3.81 15.61
CA TYR A 337 -26.72 4.86 14.62
C TYR A 337 -27.89 5.85 14.53
N ASN A 338 -29.11 5.36 14.31
CA ASN A 338 -30.29 6.21 14.25
C ASN A 338 -30.57 6.87 15.61
N ALA A 339 -30.38 6.17 16.73
CA ALA A 339 -30.56 6.77 18.05
C ALA A 339 -29.55 7.91 18.33
N ALA A 340 -28.33 7.81 17.82
CA ALA A 340 -27.27 8.78 18.03
C ALA A 340 -27.41 10.01 17.10
N PHE A 341 -27.76 9.79 15.83
CA PHE A 341 -27.64 10.82 14.79
C PHE A 341 -28.97 11.28 14.19
N ASP A 342 -30.09 10.61 14.44
CA ASP A 342 -31.41 11.07 13.98
C ASP A 342 -31.95 12.24 14.83
N THR A 343 -31.25 13.36 14.76
CA THR A 343 -31.59 14.58 15.49
C THR A 343 -32.33 15.57 14.59
N PRO A 344 -33.15 16.47 15.15
CA PRO A 344 -33.79 17.53 14.36
C PRO A 344 -32.80 18.39 13.56
N ALA A 345 -31.61 18.65 14.11
CA ALA A 345 -30.56 19.42 13.43
C ALA A 345 -30.01 18.67 12.21
N ASN A 346 -29.74 17.36 12.36
CA ASN A 346 -29.27 16.55 11.26
C ASN A 346 -30.35 16.39 10.16
N ARG A 347 -31.60 16.11 10.57
CA ARG A 347 -32.74 16.03 9.64
C ARG A 347 -33.01 17.34 8.91
N ALA A 348 -32.88 18.48 9.57
CA ALA A 348 -33.16 19.78 8.97
C ALA A 348 -32.21 20.14 7.82
N SER A 349 -31.03 19.53 7.76
CA SER A 349 -30.12 19.70 6.63
C SER A 349 -30.40 18.70 5.50
N CYS A 350 -31.28 17.70 5.69
CA CYS A 350 -31.58 16.66 4.71
C CYS A 350 -32.70 17.13 3.78
N ALA A 351 -32.59 16.81 2.49
CA ALA A 351 -33.67 17.02 1.54
C ALA A 351 -34.69 15.87 1.56
N GLY A 352 -34.25 14.64 1.89
CA GLY A 352 -35.16 13.52 2.09
C GLY A 352 -34.46 12.24 2.52
N PHE A 353 -35.28 11.22 2.76
CA PHE A 353 -34.91 9.91 3.28
C PHE A 353 -35.61 8.82 2.46
N PHE A 354 -35.01 7.65 2.37
CA PHE A 354 -35.65 6.49 1.74
C PHE A 354 -36.75 5.90 2.64
N GLU A 355 -36.44 5.69 3.93
CA GLU A 355 -37.34 5.09 4.92
C GLU A 355 -37.76 6.13 5.96
N GLU A 356 -39.05 6.21 6.28
CA GLU A 356 -39.55 7.09 7.33
C GLU A 356 -39.00 6.67 8.71
N GLY A 357 -38.56 7.64 9.51
CA GLY A 357 -37.99 7.37 10.84
C GLY A 357 -36.57 6.78 10.82
N ARG A 358 -35.92 6.72 9.65
CA ARG A 358 -34.54 6.26 9.50
C ARG A 358 -33.72 7.25 8.68
N ILE A 359 -32.43 7.32 8.98
CA ILE A 359 -31.48 8.21 8.30
C ILE A 359 -30.32 7.43 7.63
N ASP A 360 -30.39 6.10 7.63
CA ASP A 360 -29.40 5.20 6.98
C ASP A 360 -29.21 5.55 5.50
N ASN A 361 -30.29 5.98 4.84
CA ASN A 361 -30.32 6.35 3.44
C ASN A 361 -30.99 7.73 3.30
N SER A 362 -30.21 8.74 2.94
CA SER A 362 -30.66 10.13 2.83
C SER A 362 -29.94 10.88 1.71
N TYR A 363 -30.49 12.02 1.33
CA TYR A 363 -29.84 12.91 0.36
C TYR A 363 -29.95 14.37 0.75
N ARG A 364 -29.04 15.18 0.21
CA ARG A 364 -28.94 16.63 0.44
C ARG A 364 -28.64 17.35 -0.86
N PHE A 365 -29.06 18.61 -0.93
CA PHE A 365 -28.60 19.51 -1.97
C PHE A 365 -27.47 20.40 -1.45
N LEU A 366 -26.47 20.60 -2.28
CA LEU A 366 -25.42 21.58 -2.06
C LEU A 366 -25.29 22.46 -3.31
N THR A 367 -25.24 23.78 -3.12
CA THR A 367 -25.01 24.72 -4.22
C THR A 367 -23.85 25.63 -3.85
N VAL A 368 -22.84 25.70 -4.72
CA VAL A 368 -21.65 26.53 -4.55
C VAL A 368 -21.33 27.22 -5.87
N GLY A 369 -21.52 28.54 -5.92
CA GLY A 369 -21.50 29.28 -7.18
C GLY A 369 -22.54 28.70 -8.14
N ASP A 370 -22.11 28.36 -9.35
CA ASP A 370 -22.94 27.74 -10.39
C ASP A 370 -23.02 26.21 -10.30
N ASN A 371 -22.25 25.58 -9.38
CA ASN A 371 -22.26 24.14 -9.21
C ASN A 371 -23.38 23.70 -8.27
N LYS A 372 -24.25 22.80 -8.75
CA LYS A 372 -25.31 22.16 -7.98
C LYS A 372 -25.00 20.68 -7.80
N TYR A 373 -25.14 20.20 -6.58
CA TYR A 373 -24.90 18.82 -6.22
C TYR A 373 -26.11 18.20 -5.52
N ILE A 374 -26.35 16.93 -5.82
CA ILE A 374 -27.14 16.02 -5.00
C ILE A 374 -26.19 15.02 -4.35
N ILE A 375 -26.12 15.02 -3.03
CA ILE A 375 -25.20 14.19 -2.25
C ILE A 375 -26.02 13.12 -1.56
N PHE A 376 -25.68 11.85 -1.79
CA PHE A 376 -26.34 10.70 -1.20
C PHE A 376 -25.49 10.08 -0.10
N THR A 377 -26.07 9.92 1.09
CA THR A 377 -25.59 9.06 2.16
C THR A 377 -26.35 7.75 2.02
N LEU A 378 -25.67 6.67 1.63
CA LEU A 378 -26.27 5.35 1.47
C LEU A 378 -25.69 4.36 2.48
N GLU A 379 -26.48 3.35 2.84
CA GLU A 379 -26.13 2.29 3.79
C GLU A 379 -24.87 1.48 3.39
N TYR A 380 -24.32 0.66 4.31
CA TYR A 380 -23.08 -0.12 4.16
C TYR A 380 -22.80 -0.67 2.74
N GLY A 381 -23.77 -1.40 2.21
CA GLY A 381 -23.83 -1.90 0.85
C GLY A 381 -25.27 -1.76 0.36
N PRO A 382 -25.61 -0.70 -0.40
CA PRO A 382 -26.99 -0.31 -0.69
C PRO A 382 -27.80 -1.42 -1.36
N ARG A 383 -28.99 -1.69 -0.83
CA ARG A 383 -29.93 -2.65 -1.45
C ARG A 383 -30.47 -2.13 -2.77
N ASP A 384 -31.00 -3.03 -3.60
CA ASP A 384 -31.55 -2.71 -4.92
C ASP A 384 -32.63 -1.62 -4.83
N GLU A 385 -33.55 -1.71 -3.87
CA GLU A 385 -34.61 -0.71 -3.69
C GLU A 385 -34.10 0.70 -3.33
N VAL A 386 -32.96 0.78 -2.62
CA VAL A 386 -32.31 2.04 -2.26
C VAL A 386 -31.63 2.64 -3.49
N MET A 387 -30.93 1.82 -4.29
CA MET A 387 -30.30 2.27 -5.52
C MET A 387 -31.34 2.74 -6.56
N GLU A 388 -32.45 2.02 -6.69
CA GLU A 388 -33.57 2.43 -7.55
C GLU A 388 -34.18 3.77 -7.10
N TRP A 389 -34.31 3.99 -5.79
CA TRP A 389 -34.78 5.25 -5.23
C TRP A 389 -33.81 6.40 -5.50
N ALA A 390 -32.53 6.20 -5.24
CA ALA A 390 -31.50 7.21 -5.48
C ALA A 390 -31.39 7.54 -6.98
N GLY A 391 -31.47 6.53 -7.85
CA GLY A 391 -31.45 6.70 -9.30
C GLY A 391 -32.61 7.53 -9.82
N LYS A 392 -33.83 7.33 -9.31
CA LYS A 392 -34.98 8.18 -9.64
C LYS A 392 -34.74 9.65 -9.27
N LEU A 393 -34.19 9.90 -8.08
CA LEU A 393 -33.87 11.27 -7.66
C LEU A 393 -32.80 11.90 -8.55
N ILE A 394 -31.79 11.14 -8.96
CA ILE A 394 -30.79 11.63 -9.93
C ILE A 394 -31.44 12.02 -11.25
N ASP A 395 -32.33 11.18 -11.77
CA ASP A 395 -33.04 11.42 -13.03
C ASP A 395 -34.01 12.61 -12.95
N GLU A 396 -34.60 12.86 -11.78
CA GLU A 396 -35.45 14.02 -11.46
C GLU A 396 -34.66 15.33 -11.29
N HIS A 397 -33.35 15.24 -11.05
CA HIS A 397 -32.45 16.38 -10.84
C HIS A 397 -31.28 16.43 -11.86
N PRO A 398 -31.57 16.50 -13.18
CA PRO A 398 -30.55 16.39 -14.22
C PRO A 398 -29.60 17.60 -14.29
N ASP A 399 -29.91 18.70 -13.60
CA ASP A 399 -29.05 19.89 -13.47
C ASP A 399 -28.06 19.79 -12.30
N CYS A 400 -28.14 18.74 -11.49
CA CYS A 400 -27.23 18.47 -10.37
C CYS A 400 -26.19 17.42 -10.75
N LYS A 401 -24.94 17.64 -10.32
CA LYS A 401 -23.90 16.60 -10.26
C LYS A 401 -24.16 15.71 -9.06
N ALA A 402 -24.17 14.39 -9.23
CA ALA A 402 -24.43 13.45 -8.14
C ALA A 402 -23.12 12.98 -7.47
N ILE A 403 -23.11 12.97 -6.14
CA ILE A 403 -22.05 12.42 -5.29
C ILE A 403 -22.66 11.26 -4.51
N ILE A 404 -22.14 10.05 -4.73
CA ILE A 404 -22.56 8.84 -4.03
C ILE A 404 -21.59 8.57 -2.90
N THR A 405 -22.10 8.31 -1.71
CA THR A 405 -21.28 7.87 -0.58
C THR A 405 -21.88 6.61 0.03
N THR A 406 -21.03 5.62 0.28
CA THR A 406 -21.35 4.30 0.81
C THR A 406 -20.15 3.80 1.62
N HIS A 407 -20.29 2.73 2.39
CA HIS A 407 -19.13 2.20 3.13
C HIS A 407 -18.31 1.21 2.28
N CYS A 408 -18.93 0.15 1.77
CA CYS A 408 -18.27 -0.93 1.04
C CYS A 408 -18.37 -0.73 -0.47
N TYR A 409 -17.24 -0.46 -1.14
CA TYR A 409 -17.22 -0.27 -2.59
C TYR A 409 -15.89 -0.62 -3.27
N LEU A 410 -14.76 -0.02 -2.86
CA LEU A 410 -13.45 -0.24 -3.49
C LEU A 410 -12.47 -0.97 -2.59
N PHE A 411 -11.51 -1.66 -3.20
CA PHE A 411 -10.26 -2.11 -2.58
C PHE A 411 -9.13 -1.09 -2.70
N ARG A 412 -8.10 -1.25 -1.86
CA ARG A 412 -6.85 -0.47 -1.86
C ARG A 412 -6.05 -0.55 -3.16
N ASP A 413 -6.28 -1.56 -3.99
CA ASP A 413 -5.69 -1.67 -5.33
C ASP A 413 -6.51 -0.93 -6.41
N GLY A 414 -7.63 -0.31 -6.00
CA GLY A 414 -8.56 0.42 -6.84
C GLY A 414 -9.64 -0.45 -7.48
N THR A 415 -9.64 -1.77 -7.34
CA THR A 415 -10.70 -2.63 -7.89
C THR A 415 -12.00 -2.50 -7.09
N THR A 416 -13.13 -2.87 -7.69
CA THR A 416 -14.42 -2.93 -7.00
C THR A 416 -14.49 -4.19 -6.14
N MET A 417 -15.14 -4.09 -4.98
CA MET A 417 -15.27 -5.21 -4.04
C MET A 417 -16.24 -6.29 -4.55
N ASP A 418 -15.85 -7.56 -4.39
CA ASP A 418 -16.69 -8.71 -4.73
C ASP A 418 -17.53 -9.20 -3.52
N ALA A 419 -18.50 -10.09 -3.78
CA ALA A 419 -19.44 -10.57 -2.75
C ALA A 419 -18.80 -11.34 -1.58
N LYS A 420 -17.62 -11.94 -1.77
CA LYS A 420 -16.93 -12.74 -0.74
C LYS A 420 -16.26 -11.88 0.31
N ASP A 421 -16.00 -10.63 -0.04
CA ASP A 421 -15.25 -9.69 0.80
C ASP A 421 -16.17 -8.77 1.60
N MET A 422 -17.50 -8.91 1.42
CA MET A 422 -18.49 -8.22 2.24
C MET A 422 -18.70 -8.92 3.59
N TYR A 423 -18.85 -8.13 4.65
CA TYR A 423 -19.37 -8.65 5.92
C TYR A 423 -20.86 -8.97 5.81
N PRO A 424 -21.34 -10.03 6.49
CA PRO A 424 -22.77 -10.35 6.51
C PRO A 424 -23.57 -9.21 7.13
N ALA A 425 -24.35 -8.50 6.31
CA ALA A 425 -25.32 -7.51 6.77
C ALA A 425 -26.76 -8.00 6.52
N ALA A 426 -27.71 -7.47 7.27
CA ALA A 426 -29.13 -7.74 7.05
C ALA A 426 -29.57 -7.17 5.68
N GLY A 427 -30.38 -7.92 4.93
CA GLY A 427 -31.04 -7.40 3.72
C GLY A 427 -30.36 -7.68 2.38
N ARG A 428 -29.37 -8.57 2.31
CA ARG A 428 -28.59 -8.87 1.07
C ARG A 428 -27.97 -7.60 0.47
N PRO A 429 -26.95 -7.04 1.13
CA PRO A 429 -26.27 -5.85 0.62
C PRO A 429 -25.65 -6.13 -0.75
N ASN A 430 -25.63 -5.13 -1.63
CA ASN A 430 -24.87 -5.20 -2.88
C ASN A 430 -23.39 -4.88 -2.60
N ASN A 431 -22.50 -5.60 -3.27
CA ASN A 431 -21.05 -5.35 -3.24
C ASN A 431 -20.65 -4.24 -4.22
N GLY A 432 -19.35 -3.98 -4.32
CA GLY A 432 -18.83 -2.94 -5.20
C GLY A 432 -19.07 -3.21 -6.69
N ASP A 433 -18.92 -4.47 -7.13
CA ASP A 433 -19.22 -4.86 -8.51
C ASP A 433 -20.70 -4.60 -8.84
N ASP A 434 -21.61 -4.99 -7.95
CA ASP A 434 -23.05 -4.77 -8.10
C ASP A 434 -23.39 -3.27 -8.17
N LEU A 435 -22.78 -2.45 -7.29
CA LEU A 435 -22.96 -0.99 -7.30
C LEU A 435 -22.48 -0.38 -8.61
N TRP A 436 -21.30 -0.78 -9.08
CA TRP A 436 -20.76 -0.29 -10.36
C TRP A 436 -21.67 -0.69 -11.53
N GLU A 437 -22.00 -1.98 -11.62
CA GLU A 437 -22.70 -2.55 -12.77
C GLU A 437 -24.18 -2.15 -12.86
N LYS A 438 -24.87 -2.11 -11.72
CA LYS A 438 -26.33 -1.85 -11.69
C LYS A 438 -26.65 -0.36 -11.59
N TYR A 439 -25.77 0.45 -11.00
CA TYR A 439 -26.12 1.81 -10.58
C TYR A 439 -25.12 2.87 -11.04
N ILE A 440 -23.89 2.87 -10.52
CA ILE A 440 -22.96 4.00 -10.67
C ILE A 440 -22.68 4.31 -12.15
N ARG A 441 -22.37 3.29 -12.97
CA ARG A 441 -22.07 3.50 -14.39
C ARG A 441 -23.29 3.90 -15.23
N LYS A 442 -24.52 3.78 -14.71
CA LYS A 442 -25.77 4.00 -15.46
C LYS A 442 -26.22 5.45 -15.48
N HIS A 443 -25.80 6.27 -14.52
CA HIS A 443 -26.31 7.63 -14.38
C HIS A 443 -25.29 8.67 -14.87
N ARG A 444 -25.70 9.46 -15.88
CA ARG A 444 -24.84 10.42 -16.58
C ARG A 444 -24.31 11.58 -15.73
N THR A 445 -24.98 11.88 -14.61
CA THR A 445 -24.63 13.02 -13.76
C THR A 445 -23.86 12.60 -12.51
N ILE A 446 -23.65 11.30 -12.27
CA ILE A 446 -22.74 10.85 -11.21
C ILE A 446 -21.33 11.31 -11.59
N GLN A 447 -20.72 12.10 -10.71
CA GLN A 447 -19.36 12.60 -10.85
C GLN A 447 -18.43 11.89 -9.87
N LEU A 448 -18.90 11.64 -8.64
CA LEU A 448 -18.11 11.07 -7.57
C LEU A 448 -18.82 9.88 -6.92
N ALA A 449 -18.05 8.83 -6.61
CA ALA A 449 -18.41 7.77 -5.67
C ALA A 449 -17.32 7.65 -4.60
N VAL A 450 -17.64 7.80 -3.33
CA VAL A 450 -16.67 7.86 -2.22
C VAL A 450 -17.00 6.83 -1.15
N CYS A 451 -15.98 6.08 -0.68
CA CYS A 451 -16.15 4.97 0.25
C CYS A 451 -15.00 4.82 1.27
N GLY A 452 -15.21 3.94 2.25
CA GLY A 452 -14.24 3.52 3.27
C GLY A 452 -14.03 2.00 3.22
N HIS A 453 -13.96 1.35 4.39
CA HIS A 453 -13.98 -0.11 4.59
C HIS A 453 -12.68 -0.91 4.32
N ASP A 454 -11.88 -0.57 3.30
CA ASP A 454 -10.58 -1.23 3.06
C ASP A 454 -9.38 -0.36 3.45
N PRO A 455 -8.69 -0.67 4.56
CA PRO A 455 -7.79 0.29 5.18
C PRO A 455 -6.46 0.43 4.46
N TRP A 456 -6.06 1.68 4.21
CA TRP A 456 -4.85 1.99 3.46
C TRP A 456 -4.27 3.38 3.77
N ASP A 457 -2.95 3.52 3.64
CA ASP A 457 -2.26 4.80 3.89
C ASP A 457 -2.51 5.84 2.79
N LEU A 458 -2.88 5.39 1.58
CA LEU A 458 -3.14 6.25 0.44
C LEU A 458 -4.65 6.44 0.22
N VAL A 459 -5.04 7.66 -0.16
CA VAL A 459 -6.35 7.94 -0.76
C VAL A 459 -6.32 7.39 -2.17
N ILE A 460 -7.02 6.28 -2.40
CA ILE A 460 -7.09 5.67 -3.73
C ILE A 460 -8.11 6.43 -4.56
N CYS A 461 -7.71 6.78 -5.78
CA CYS A 461 -8.57 7.42 -6.75
C CYS A 461 -8.42 6.71 -8.09
N ARG A 462 -9.56 6.31 -8.67
CA ARG A 462 -9.64 5.83 -10.05
C ARG A 462 -10.70 6.58 -10.81
N GLN A 463 -10.59 6.55 -12.12
CA GLN A 463 -11.57 7.12 -13.01
C GLN A 463 -11.97 6.12 -14.07
N GLU A 464 -13.27 6.03 -14.32
CA GLU A 464 -13.81 5.17 -15.37
C GLU A 464 -15.02 5.82 -16.00
N LYS A 465 -15.23 5.55 -17.30
CA LYS A 465 -16.36 6.10 -18.03
C LYS A 465 -17.62 5.32 -17.72
N GLY A 466 -18.68 6.03 -17.36
CA GLY A 466 -20.04 5.49 -17.32
C GLY A 466 -20.58 5.21 -18.73
N ASP A 467 -21.76 4.57 -18.80
CA ASP A 467 -22.42 4.16 -20.03
C ASP A 467 -22.81 5.34 -20.92
N ALA A 468 -23.05 6.50 -20.31
CA ALA A 468 -23.33 7.75 -21.01
C ALA A 468 -22.05 8.50 -21.46
N GLY A 469 -20.87 7.95 -21.17
CA GLY A 469 -19.56 8.50 -21.51
C GLY A 469 -19.03 9.55 -20.53
N ASN A 470 -19.77 9.88 -19.47
CA ASN A 470 -19.30 10.74 -18.37
C ASN A 470 -18.15 10.06 -17.62
N MET A 471 -17.13 10.84 -17.25
CA MET A 471 -16.08 10.35 -16.37
C MET A 471 -16.59 10.30 -14.94
N ILE A 472 -16.46 9.14 -14.30
CA ILE A 472 -16.85 8.92 -12.90
C ILE A 472 -15.58 8.72 -12.09
N THR A 473 -15.36 9.60 -11.11
CA THR A 473 -14.23 9.50 -10.19
C THR A 473 -14.66 8.72 -8.95
N GLN A 474 -13.91 7.69 -8.61
CA GLN A 474 -14.21 6.78 -7.52
C GLN A 474 -13.07 6.84 -6.50
N ILE A 475 -13.38 7.05 -5.23
CA ILE A 475 -12.40 7.38 -4.20
C ILE A 475 -12.59 6.48 -2.96
N LEU A 476 -11.51 5.93 -2.44
CA LEU A 476 -11.44 5.22 -1.17
C LEU A 476 -10.62 6.05 -0.17
N ILE A 477 -11.20 6.31 1.00
CA ILE A 477 -10.56 7.01 2.11
C ILE A 477 -10.80 6.20 3.38
N ASP A 478 -9.77 5.48 3.81
CA ASP A 478 -9.82 4.66 5.02
C ASP A 478 -8.47 4.75 5.78
N PRO A 479 -8.35 5.69 6.74
CA PRO A 479 -7.17 5.84 7.58
C PRO A 479 -7.03 4.78 8.67
N GLN A 480 -7.92 3.80 8.82
CA GLN A 480 -8.00 2.96 10.03
C GLN A 480 -6.64 2.36 10.42
N SER A 481 -5.91 1.81 9.44
CA SER A 481 -4.56 1.27 9.65
C SER A 481 -3.55 2.35 10.02
N THR A 482 -3.61 3.51 9.35
CA THR A 482 -2.74 4.66 9.63
C THR A 482 -2.97 5.20 11.05
N ASP A 483 -4.23 5.38 11.46
CA ASP A 483 -4.59 5.83 12.79
C ASP A 483 -4.18 4.82 13.86
N ALA A 484 -4.27 3.52 13.58
CA ALA A 484 -3.75 2.49 14.48
C ALA A 484 -2.22 2.62 14.64
N ASN A 485 -1.49 2.74 13.52
CA ASN A 485 -0.03 2.76 13.47
C ASN A 485 0.57 4.05 14.04
N LEU A 486 -0.09 5.19 13.82
CA LEU A 486 0.39 6.52 14.20
C LEU A 486 -0.24 7.04 15.50
N LYS A 487 -0.99 6.18 16.20
CA LYS A 487 -1.61 6.44 17.50
C LYS A 487 -2.62 7.58 17.47
N GLY A 488 -3.59 7.47 16.56
CA GLY A 488 -4.62 8.46 16.29
C GLY A 488 -4.03 9.69 15.63
N ALA A 489 -3.68 9.58 14.35
CA ALA A 489 -3.26 10.70 13.52
C ALA A 489 -4.42 11.66 13.20
N CYS A 490 -5.67 11.20 13.36
CA CYS A 490 -6.88 12.01 13.17
C CYS A 490 -6.92 12.62 11.77
N LEU A 491 -6.88 11.76 10.76
CA LEU A 491 -6.80 12.16 9.37
C LEU A 491 -8.15 12.62 8.81
N ILE A 492 -8.13 13.72 8.08
CA ILE A 492 -9.25 14.36 7.42
C ILE A 492 -8.87 14.51 5.95
N CYS A 493 -9.67 14.00 5.03
CA CYS A 493 -9.47 14.24 3.62
C CYS A 493 -10.33 15.44 3.18
N PHE A 494 -9.71 16.58 2.93
CA PHE A 494 -10.37 17.70 2.27
C PHE A 494 -10.33 17.44 0.76
N LEU A 495 -11.49 17.19 0.17
CA LEU A 495 -11.66 17.17 -1.28
C LEU A 495 -12.04 18.59 -1.72
N GLY A 496 -11.03 19.35 -2.14
CA GLY A 496 -11.20 20.70 -2.69
C GLY A 496 -11.67 20.68 -4.13
N PHE A 497 -12.37 21.72 -4.57
CA PHE A 497 -12.87 21.86 -5.93
C PHE A 497 -12.48 23.22 -6.50
N SER A 498 -12.18 23.26 -7.80
CA SER A 498 -12.05 24.52 -8.54
C SER A 498 -13.38 25.28 -8.63
N GLU A 499 -13.31 26.57 -8.94
CA GLU A 499 -14.52 27.43 -9.05
C GLU A 499 -15.53 26.90 -10.07
N ASP A 500 -15.04 26.35 -11.19
CA ASP A 500 -15.87 25.72 -12.24
C ASP A 500 -16.31 24.27 -11.90
N GLY A 501 -15.82 23.71 -10.79
CA GLY A 501 -16.13 22.34 -10.35
C GLY A 501 -15.67 21.25 -11.34
N LYS A 502 -14.64 21.55 -12.14
CA LYS A 502 -14.03 20.62 -13.11
C LYS A 502 -12.79 19.92 -12.59
N LYS A 503 -12.16 20.45 -11.54
CA LYS A 503 -11.02 19.81 -10.87
C LYS A 503 -11.34 19.53 -9.43
N ALA A 504 -10.83 18.41 -8.93
CA ALA A 504 -10.78 18.10 -7.52
C ALA A 504 -9.33 18.06 -7.01
N PHE A 505 -9.14 18.39 -5.74
CA PHE A 505 -7.86 18.43 -5.06
C PHE A 505 -7.97 17.57 -3.80
N VAL A 506 -7.22 16.46 -3.77
CA VAL A 506 -7.14 15.62 -2.58
C VAL A 506 -6.13 16.24 -1.64
N ARG A 507 -6.54 16.52 -0.40
CA ARG A 507 -5.70 17.04 0.66
C ARG A 507 -5.91 16.24 1.93
N TYR A 508 -4.99 15.34 2.22
CA TYR A 508 -5.10 14.46 3.38
C TYR A 508 -4.33 15.05 4.56
N TYR A 509 -5.04 15.51 5.58
CA TYR A 509 -4.53 16.37 6.65
C TYR A 509 -4.72 15.72 8.02
N SER A 510 -3.70 15.75 8.87
CA SER A 510 -3.75 15.28 10.25
C SER A 510 -4.03 16.43 11.21
N ALA A 511 -5.16 16.36 11.90
CA ALA A 511 -5.51 17.33 12.93
C ALA A 511 -4.64 17.19 14.19
N ASP A 512 -4.13 16.00 14.48
CA ASP A 512 -3.23 15.74 15.61
C ASP A 512 -1.86 16.42 15.43
N ARG A 513 -1.42 16.57 14.17
CA ARG A 513 -0.08 17.07 13.86
C ARG A 513 -0.03 18.42 13.18
N ASP A 514 -1.18 18.93 12.73
CA ASP A 514 -1.30 20.18 11.96
C ASP A 514 -0.44 20.14 10.69
N LYS A 515 -0.49 19.01 9.97
CA LYS A 515 0.30 18.75 8.75
C LYS A 515 -0.42 17.81 7.78
N TYR A 516 0.01 17.82 6.52
CA TYR A 516 -0.52 16.92 5.49
C TYR A 516 0.18 15.57 5.50
N TYR A 517 -0.57 14.49 5.35
CA TYR A 517 -0.07 13.12 5.41
C TYR A 517 0.31 12.57 4.04
N ILE A 518 1.60 12.36 3.83
CA ILE A 518 2.28 11.82 2.65
C ILE A 518 2.04 12.66 1.38
N ARG A 519 3.12 13.03 0.67
CA ARG A 519 3.00 13.86 -0.56
C ARG A 519 2.16 13.19 -1.65
N ALA A 520 2.16 11.87 -1.73
CA ALA A 520 1.35 11.10 -2.67
C ALA A 520 -0.17 11.27 -2.48
N ASN A 521 -0.63 11.72 -1.31
CA ASN A 521 -2.04 12.03 -1.04
C ASN A 521 -2.41 13.49 -1.33
N GLN A 522 -1.51 14.26 -1.95
CA GLN A 522 -1.68 15.69 -2.22
C GLN A 522 -1.66 15.91 -3.73
N TYR A 523 -2.74 15.50 -4.40
CA TYR A 523 -2.83 15.49 -5.86
C TYR A 523 -4.09 16.20 -6.36
N GLU A 524 -4.14 16.40 -7.67
CA GLU A 524 -5.25 16.96 -8.42
C GLU A 524 -5.86 15.87 -9.30
N VAL A 525 -7.16 15.93 -9.50
CA VAL A 525 -7.93 15.04 -10.39
C VAL A 525 -8.75 15.90 -11.32
N ASP A 526 -8.68 15.63 -12.63
CA ASP A 526 -9.56 16.23 -13.62
C ASP A 526 -10.91 15.49 -13.62
N LEU A 527 -12.02 16.18 -13.48
CA LEU A 527 -13.36 15.59 -13.36
C LEU A 527 -14.13 15.54 -14.68
N GLU A 528 -13.54 15.99 -15.80
CA GLU A 528 -14.16 15.99 -17.14
C GLU A 528 -13.48 15.09 -18.18
#